data_AF-A0A1U7J3X7-F1
#
_entry.id   AF-A0A1U7J3X7-F1
#
_cell.length_a   1.000
_cell.length_b   1.000
_cell.length_c   1.000
_cell.angle_alpha   90.00
_cell.angle_beta   90.00
_cell.angle_gamma   90.00
#
_symmetry.space_group_name_H-M   'P 1'
#
loop_
_entity.id
_entity.type
_entity.pdbx_description
1 polymer ?
#
loop_
_entity_poly.entity_id
_entity_poly.type
_entity_poly.pdbx_seq_one_letter_code
_entity_poly.pdbx_strand_id
1 'polypeptide(L)'
;MITFEEAKQIALNKIGSDCALFEDATIEKPYGWYFYYQSKAYFASGDWDDGLIGNNGFFVEREDGRVLEFGSGYGLERDFAAYEAGFKSHFHDLTIISVSDKKQTIRLLHKLDMIYVIPEYAHGAVWKIPQKFTKSQIRSLMSSFPRTFYAQDFYPKIEVFAEIDATGCCKYALREHPTE
;
A
#
# COMPACT_ATOMS: atom_id res chain seq x y z
N MET A 1 -10.84 -12.08 16.73
CA MET A 1 -11.48 -12.26 15.42
C MET A 1 -12.88 -11.72 15.48
N ILE A 2 -13.23 -10.82 14.57
CA ILE A 2 -14.56 -10.22 14.44
C ILE A 2 -15.45 -11.08 13.53
N THR A 3 -16.75 -10.89 13.69
CA THR A 3 -17.83 -11.46 12.88
C THR A 3 -18.09 -10.61 11.63
N PHE A 4 -18.86 -11.15 10.68
CA PHE A 4 -19.29 -10.40 9.51
C PHE A 4 -20.12 -9.15 9.89
N GLU A 5 -21.02 -9.25 10.87
CA GLU A 5 -21.85 -8.11 11.31
C GLU A 5 -20.99 -6.99 11.93
N GLU A 6 -19.98 -7.35 12.72
CA GLU A 6 -19.01 -6.38 13.24
C GLU A 6 -18.21 -5.72 12.09
N ALA A 7 -17.77 -6.51 11.11
CA ALA A 7 -17.07 -5.99 9.93
C ALA A 7 -17.95 -5.05 9.09
N LYS A 8 -19.23 -5.42 8.91
CA LYS A 8 -20.23 -4.58 8.21
C LYS A 8 -20.46 -3.27 8.96
N GLN A 9 -20.52 -3.29 10.29
CA GLN A 9 -20.67 -2.08 11.08
C GLN A 9 -19.44 -1.17 10.97
N ILE A 10 -18.22 -1.74 10.98
CA ILE A 10 -16.98 -1.00 10.72
C ILE A 10 -17.04 -0.35 9.33
N ALA A 11 -17.47 -1.10 8.32
CA ALA A 11 -17.60 -0.63 6.95
C ALA A 11 -18.61 0.54 6.83
N LEU A 12 -19.79 0.42 7.44
CA LEU A 12 -20.79 1.49 7.46
C LEU A 12 -20.27 2.76 8.16
N ASN A 13 -19.55 2.61 9.26
CA ASN A 13 -18.94 3.74 9.97
C ASN A 13 -17.86 4.45 9.12
N LYS A 14 -17.09 3.70 8.32
CA LYS A 14 -16.02 4.22 7.45
C LYS A 14 -16.56 5.09 6.30
N ILE A 15 -17.67 4.69 5.69
CA ILE A 15 -18.17 5.33 4.46
C ILE A 15 -19.05 6.55 4.71
N GLY A 16 -19.59 6.70 5.92
CA GLY A 16 -20.47 7.80 6.30
C GLY A 16 -21.93 7.65 5.81
N SER A 17 -22.80 8.56 6.26
CA SER A 17 -24.25 8.47 6.07
C SER A 17 -24.73 8.67 4.63
N ASP A 18 -23.94 9.31 3.79
CA ASP A 18 -24.33 9.65 2.41
C ASP A 18 -23.95 8.56 1.40
N CYS A 19 -23.26 7.53 1.87
CA CYS A 19 -22.86 6.37 1.10
C CYS A 19 -23.66 5.13 1.52
N ALA A 20 -23.65 4.11 0.67
CA ALA A 20 -24.14 2.79 1.00
C ALA A 20 -23.17 1.71 0.48
N LEU A 21 -23.18 0.56 1.14
CA LEU A 21 -22.45 -0.62 0.69
C LEU A 21 -23.19 -1.25 -0.48
N PHE A 22 -22.45 -1.75 -1.46
CA PHE A 22 -23.01 -2.62 -2.49
C PHE A 22 -22.91 -4.07 -2.01
N GLU A 23 -23.96 -4.56 -1.34
CA GLU A 23 -23.92 -5.83 -0.62
C GLU A 23 -23.56 -7.02 -1.52
N ASP A 24 -24.09 -7.06 -2.75
CA ASP A 24 -23.82 -8.12 -3.74
C ASP A 24 -22.37 -8.17 -4.23
N ALA A 25 -21.61 -7.07 -4.09
CA ALA A 25 -20.20 -6.99 -4.43
C ALA A 25 -19.28 -7.30 -3.24
N THR A 26 -19.83 -7.66 -2.08
CA THR A 26 -19.05 -8.05 -0.91
C THR A 26 -18.32 -9.36 -1.20
N ILE A 27 -17.02 -9.40 -0.96
CA ILE A 27 -16.21 -10.61 -1.14
C ILE A 27 -15.69 -11.05 0.21
N GLU A 28 -16.09 -12.26 0.63
CA GLU A 28 -15.55 -12.91 1.81
C GLU A 28 -14.25 -13.66 1.50
N LYS A 29 -13.26 -13.46 2.35
CA LYS A 29 -12.01 -14.23 2.39
C LYS A 29 -11.85 -14.86 3.79
N PRO A 30 -11.08 -15.95 3.94
CA PRO A 30 -10.83 -16.55 5.26
C PRO A 30 -10.26 -15.56 6.29
N TYR A 31 -9.59 -14.50 5.83
CA TYR A 31 -8.91 -13.49 6.63
C TYR A 31 -9.65 -12.13 6.69
N GLY A 32 -10.86 -12.00 6.13
CA GLY A 32 -11.62 -10.75 6.20
C GLY A 32 -12.67 -10.59 5.12
N TRP A 33 -13.15 -9.36 4.94
CA TRP A 33 -14.20 -9.02 3.98
C TRP A 33 -13.84 -7.78 3.20
N TYR A 34 -13.99 -7.85 1.89
CA TYR A 34 -13.93 -6.69 1.01
C TYR A 34 -15.33 -6.09 0.84
N PHE A 35 -15.41 -4.78 0.99
CA PHE A 35 -16.63 -4.01 0.82
C PHE A 35 -16.45 -2.98 -0.30
N TYR A 36 -17.34 -3.05 -1.29
CA TYR A 36 -17.51 -1.97 -2.25
C TYR A 36 -18.63 -1.04 -1.77
N TYR A 37 -18.50 0.25 -2.04
CA TYR A 37 -19.48 1.24 -1.63
C TYR A 37 -19.60 2.33 -2.67
N GLN A 38 -20.70 3.07 -2.65
CA GLN A 38 -20.92 4.19 -3.54
C GLN A 38 -21.87 5.21 -2.87
N SER A 39 -21.97 6.42 -3.43
CA SER A 39 -22.92 7.41 -2.95
C SER A 39 -24.35 6.89 -3.10
N LYS A 40 -25.23 7.25 -2.16
CA LYS A 40 -26.66 6.93 -2.27
C LYS A 40 -27.31 7.59 -3.48
N ALA A 41 -26.81 8.77 -3.87
CA ALA A 41 -27.28 9.49 -5.06
C ALA A 41 -27.02 8.66 -6.32
N TYR A 42 -25.80 8.13 -6.50
CA TYR A 42 -25.46 7.27 -7.62
C TYR A 42 -26.30 6.00 -7.67
N PHE A 43 -26.55 5.34 -6.53
CA PHE A 43 -27.43 4.17 -6.52
C PHE A 43 -28.87 4.49 -6.92
N ALA A 44 -29.34 5.72 -6.65
CA ALA A 44 -30.69 6.15 -7.02
C ALA A 44 -30.80 6.61 -8.48
N SER A 45 -29.79 7.35 -8.98
CA SER A 45 -29.82 7.97 -10.31
C SER A 45 -29.19 7.10 -11.40
N GLY A 46 -28.17 6.32 -11.05
CA GLY A 46 -27.27 5.67 -12.01
C GLY A 46 -26.39 6.64 -12.79
N ASP A 47 -26.40 7.93 -12.45
CA ASP A 47 -25.62 8.96 -13.13
C ASP A 47 -24.18 8.98 -12.60
N TRP A 48 -23.22 8.96 -13.52
CA TRP A 48 -21.80 8.99 -13.18
C TRP A 48 -21.40 10.28 -12.45
N ASP A 49 -22.10 11.39 -12.68
CA ASP A 49 -21.83 12.65 -12.00
C ASP A 49 -22.17 12.60 -10.50
N ASP A 50 -23.04 11.68 -10.08
CA ASP A 50 -23.34 11.42 -8.67
C ASP A 50 -22.35 10.42 -8.02
N GLY A 51 -21.44 9.83 -8.82
CA GLY A 51 -20.49 8.81 -8.37
C GLY A 51 -19.29 9.37 -7.62
N LEU A 52 -18.83 8.64 -6.60
CA LEU A 52 -17.56 8.89 -5.92
C LEU A 52 -16.39 8.57 -6.85
N ILE A 53 -15.48 9.53 -6.97
CA ILE A 53 -14.23 9.41 -7.72
C ILE A 53 -13.16 8.75 -6.83
N GLY A 54 -12.39 7.82 -7.41
CA GLY A 54 -11.25 7.19 -6.72
C GLY A 54 -11.63 6.09 -5.72
N ASN A 55 -12.86 5.59 -5.78
CA ASN A 55 -13.35 4.52 -4.92
C ASN A 55 -13.09 3.14 -5.55
N ASN A 56 -12.34 2.28 -4.84
CA ASN A 56 -12.15 0.86 -5.18
C ASN A 56 -12.46 -0.05 -3.98
N GLY A 57 -13.36 0.40 -3.10
CA GLY A 57 -13.67 -0.29 -1.85
C GLY A 57 -12.52 -0.33 -0.86
N PHE A 58 -12.69 -1.17 0.17
CA PHE A 58 -11.69 -1.42 1.21
C PHE A 58 -11.88 -2.82 1.80
N PHE A 59 -10.84 -3.30 2.45
CA PHE A 59 -10.83 -4.60 3.13
C PHE A 59 -10.87 -4.42 4.64
N VAL A 60 -11.69 -5.21 5.33
CA VAL A 60 -11.76 -5.27 6.79
C VAL A 60 -11.16 -6.60 7.25
N GLU A 61 -10.05 -6.55 7.98
CA GLU A 61 -9.38 -7.75 8.48
C GLU A 61 -10.22 -8.45 9.55
N ARG A 62 -10.29 -9.78 9.46
CA ARG A 62 -11.05 -10.60 10.42
C ARG A 62 -10.42 -10.62 11.80
N GLU A 63 -9.10 -10.42 11.91
CA GLU A 63 -8.38 -10.58 13.18
C GLU A 63 -8.84 -9.56 14.22
N ASP A 64 -8.83 -8.28 13.85
CA ASP A 64 -9.00 -7.13 14.73
C ASP A 64 -9.92 -6.03 14.15
N GLY A 65 -10.41 -6.19 12.92
CA GLY A 65 -11.23 -5.19 12.24
C GLY A 65 -10.45 -4.05 11.61
N ARG A 66 -9.13 -4.15 11.45
CA ARG A 66 -8.32 -3.16 10.74
C ARG A 66 -8.85 -2.95 9.32
N VAL A 67 -8.97 -1.68 8.92
CA VAL A 67 -9.42 -1.28 7.59
C VAL A 67 -8.20 -1.00 6.70
N LEU A 68 -8.16 -1.64 5.53
CA LEU A 68 -7.13 -1.45 4.52
C LEU A 68 -7.77 -0.89 3.25
N GLU A 69 -7.26 0.24 2.78
CA GLU A 69 -7.75 0.86 1.55
C GLU A 69 -7.07 0.25 0.33
N PHE A 70 -7.86 -0.10 -0.67
CA PHE A 70 -7.35 -0.49 -1.98
C PHE A 70 -7.38 0.72 -2.91
N GLY A 71 -6.28 0.95 -3.61
CA GLY A 71 -6.18 2.07 -4.53
C GLY A 71 -7.02 1.81 -5.77
N SER A 72 -7.65 2.85 -6.33
CA SER A 72 -8.41 2.74 -7.59
C SER A 72 -7.55 2.65 -8.85
N GLY A 73 -6.23 2.66 -8.71
CA GLY A 73 -5.29 2.55 -9.82
C GLY A 73 -5.06 1.12 -10.31
N TYR A 74 -5.55 0.11 -9.59
CA TYR A 74 -5.29 -1.29 -9.87
C TYR A 74 -6.54 -2.16 -9.70
N GLY A 75 -6.51 -3.36 -10.27
CA GLY A 75 -7.60 -4.33 -10.15
C GLY A 75 -7.58 -5.08 -8.83
N LEU A 76 -8.75 -5.42 -8.32
CA LEU A 76 -8.95 -6.05 -7.02
C LEU A 76 -8.15 -7.37 -6.81
N GLU A 77 -7.99 -8.16 -7.86
CA GLU A 77 -7.21 -9.41 -7.80
C GLU A 77 -5.74 -9.16 -7.45
N ARG A 78 -5.15 -8.08 -7.99
CA ARG A 78 -3.80 -7.66 -7.67
C ARG A 78 -3.68 -7.22 -6.21
N ASP A 79 -4.69 -6.53 -5.70
CA ASP A 79 -4.70 -6.05 -4.31
C ASP A 79 -4.78 -7.20 -3.31
N PHE A 80 -5.61 -8.21 -3.59
CA PHE A 80 -5.61 -9.43 -2.79
C PHE A 80 -4.28 -10.15 -2.84
N ALA A 81 -3.67 -10.31 -4.02
CA ALA A 81 -2.35 -10.93 -4.13
C ALA A 81 -1.27 -10.15 -3.35
N ALA A 82 -1.32 -8.81 -3.36
CA ALA A 82 -0.43 -7.96 -2.58
C ALA A 82 -0.61 -8.18 -1.08
N TYR A 83 -1.87 -8.19 -0.62
CA TYR A 83 -2.22 -8.45 0.77
C TYR A 83 -1.72 -9.83 1.22
N GLU A 84 -1.96 -10.87 0.42
CA GLU A 84 -1.53 -12.25 0.69
C GLU A 84 0.00 -12.38 0.71
N ALA A 85 0.72 -11.56 -0.05
CA ALA A 85 2.18 -11.44 -0.01
C ALA A 85 2.71 -10.62 1.18
N GLY A 86 1.83 -10.06 2.02
CA GLY A 86 2.19 -9.32 3.23
C GLY A 86 2.25 -7.79 3.07
N PHE A 87 1.84 -7.24 1.92
CA PHE A 87 1.74 -5.79 1.72
C PHE A 87 0.43 -5.25 2.30
N LYS A 88 0.38 -5.11 3.63
CA LYS A 88 -0.82 -4.69 4.37
C LYS A 88 -0.88 -3.20 4.70
N SER A 89 0.18 -2.45 4.47
CA SER A 89 0.25 -0.99 4.72
C SER A 89 0.59 -0.23 3.44
N HIS A 90 0.22 1.04 3.36
CA HIS A 90 0.72 1.92 2.31
C HIS A 90 2.23 2.15 2.44
N PHE A 91 2.78 2.16 3.66
CA PHE A 91 4.18 2.44 3.88
C PHE A 91 4.90 1.29 4.57
N HIS A 92 6.08 0.96 4.05
CA HIS A 92 6.95 -0.09 4.58
C HIS A 92 8.39 0.38 4.74
N ASP A 93 9.06 -0.19 5.72
CA ASP A 93 10.51 -0.11 5.86
C ASP A 93 11.15 -1.30 5.14
N LEU A 94 11.92 -1.01 4.09
CA LEU A 94 12.70 -2.02 3.37
C LEU A 94 14.12 -2.08 3.90
N THR A 95 14.48 -3.19 4.54
CA THR A 95 15.84 -3.44 5.03
C THR A 95 16.55 -4.43 4.12
N ILE A 96 17.63 -4.00 3.46
CA ILE A 96 18.54 -4.87 2.73
C ILE A 96 19.55 -5.45 3.72
N ILE A 97 19.54 -6.77 3.87
CA ILE A 97 20.34 -7.53 4.84
C ILE A 97 21.70 -7.90 4.24
N SER A 98 21.69 -8.39 3.00
CA SER A 98 22.90 -8.80 2.28
C SER A 98 22.67 -8.76 0.78
N VAL A 99 23.74 -8.60 -0.01
CA VAL A 99 23.68 -8.54 -1.47
C VAL A 99 24.56 -9.63 -2.07
N SER A 100 24.00 -10.43 -2.98
CA SER A 100 24.70 -11.47 -3.74
C SER A 100 25.05 -11.00 -5.17
N ASP A 101 24.17 -10.22 -5.80
CA ASP A 101 24.41 -9.56 -7.08
C ASP A 101 24.16 -8.05 -6.95
N LYS A 102 25.26 -7.30 -6.90
CA LYS A 102 25.24 -5.84 -6.74
C LYS A 102 24.60 -5.13 -7.92
N LYS A 103 24.87 -5.57 -9.16
CA LYS A 103 24.36 -4.90 -10.37
C LYS A 103 22.85 -5.08 -10.46
N GLN A 104 22.37 -6.30 -10.24
CA GLN A 104 20.95 -6.62 -10.29
C GLN A 104 20.20 -5.96 -9.14
N THR A 105 20.75 -5.98 -7.93
CA THR A 105 20.15 -5.30 -6.76
C THR A 105 19.95 -3.81 -7.02
N ILE A 106 20.98 -3.10 -7.49
CA ILE A 106 20.86 -1.66 -7.79
C ILE A 106 19.79 -1.40 -8.87
N ARG A 107 19.70 -2.28 -9.88
CA ARG A 107 18.71 -2.16 -10.95
C ARG A 107 17.29 -2.31 -10.41
N LEU A 108 17.03 -3.33 -9.60
CA LEU A 108 15.71 -3.63 -9.05
C LEU A 108 15.30 -2.63 -7.96
N LEU A 109 16.20 -2.25 -7.06
CA LEU A 109 15.92 -1.20 -6.07
C LEU A 109 15.60 0.15 -6.72
N HIS A 110 16.24 0.48 -7.83
CA HIS A 110 15.89 1.68 -8.59
C HIS A 110 14.49 1.60 -9.25
N LYS A 111 14.03 0.40 -9.63
CA LYS A 111 12.67 0.21 -10.17
C LYS A 111 11.58 0.41 -9.11
N LEU A 112 11.91 0.27 -7.82
CA LEU A 112 11.00 0.53 -6.72
C LEU A 112 10.66 2.01 -6.55
N ASP A 113 11.33 2.92 -7.29
CA ASP A 113 11.05 4.37 -7.25
C ASP A 113 11.11 4.99 -5.82
N MET A 114 11.95 4.40 -4.95
CA MET A 114 12.08 4.80 -3.56
C MET A 114 12.43 6.29 -3.39
N ILE A 115 11.90 6.90 -2.33
CA ILE A 115 12.06 8.32 -2.01
C ILE A 115 12.79 8.57 -0.69
N TYR A 116 13.40 9.74 -0.55
CA TYR A 116 13.83 10.31 0.71
C TYR A 116 13.33 11.75 0.82
N VAL A 117 13.19 12.25 2.03
CA VAL A 117 12.69 13.59 2.30
C VAL A 117 13.84 14.51 2.69
N ILE A 118 13.92 15.67 2.04
CA ILE A 118 14.81 16.76 2.46
C ILE A 118 13.96 17.80 3.20
N PRO A 119 14.27 18.13 4.47
CA PRO A 119 13.60 19.21 5.17
C PRO A 119 14.14 20.57 4.69
N GLU A 120 13.26 21.45 4.26
CA GLU A 120 13.57 22.85 3.94
C GLU A 120 12.86 23.80 4.92
N TYR A 121 13.62 24.75 5.48
CA TYR A 121 13.11 25.70 6.46
C TYR A 121 12.85 27.04 5.77
N ALA A 122 11.59 27.39 5.58
CA ALA A 122 11.21 28.64 4.91
C ALA A 122 9.94 29.22 5.56
N HIS A 123 9.95 30.55 5.78
CA HIS A 123 8.80 31.29 6.34
C HIS A 123 8.26 30.75 7.67
N GLY A 124 9.12 30.20 8.53
CA GLY A 124 8.71 29.62 9.81
C GLY A 124 8.04 28.24 9.71
N ALA A 125 8.03 27.62 8.52
CA ALA A 125 7.54 26.27 8.29
C ALA A 125 8.66 25.32 7.85
N VAL A 126 8.48 24.02 8.11
CA VAL A 126 9.35 22.94 7.62
C VAL A 126 8.67 22.24 6.46
N TRP A 127 9.22 22.40 5.27
CA TRP A 127 8.76 21.75 4.05
C TRP A 127 9.45 20.40 3.89
N LYS A 128 8.67 19.33 3.70
CA LYS A 128 9.16 17.97 3.45
C LYS A 128 9.16 17.72 1.94
N ILE A 129 10.29 17.92 1.28
CA ILE A 129 10.37 17.74 -0.19
C ILE A 129 10.80 16.31 -0.51
N PRO A 130 9.95 15.50 -1.17
CA PRO A 130 10.30 14.16 -1.57
C PRO A 130 11.26 14.18 -2.76
N GLN A 131 12.31 13.37 -2.70
CA GLN A 131 13.32 13.18 -3.74
C GLN A 131 13.48 11.70 -4.03
N LYS A 132 13.61 11.32 -5.30
CA LYS A 132 13.85 9.92 -5.69
C LYS A 132 15.31 9.53 -5.54
N PHE A 133 15.56 8.30 -5.09
CA PHE A 133 16.90 7.74 -5.07
C PHE A 133 17.41 7.43 -6.49
N THR A 134 18.54 8.04 -6.85
CA THR A 134 19.26 7.70 -8.10
C THR A 134 20.02 6.38 -7.96
N LYS A 135 20.32 5.72 -9.09
CA LYS A 135 21.19 4.52 -9.10
C LYS A 135 22.54 4.74 -8.43
N SER A 136 23.10 5.95 -8.55
CA SER A 136 24.38 6.30 -7.93
C SER A 136 24.27 6.37 -6.41
N GLN A 137 23.22 7.01 -5.90
CA GLN A 137 22.93 7.05 -4.47
C GLN A 137 22.68 5.63 -3.92
N ILE A 138 21.82 4.84 -4.57
CA ILE A 138 21.58 3.44 -4.17
C ILE A 138 22.90 2.67 -4.12
N ARG A 139 23.73 2.78 -5.17
CA ARG A 139 25.05 2.13 -5.21
C ARG A 139 25.93 2.50 -4.01
N SER A 140 25.96 3.79 -3.65
CA SER A 140 26.72 4.29 -2.50
C SER A 140 26.21 3.69 -1.19
N LEU A 141 24.89 3.64 -1.02
CA LEU A 141 24.23 3.07 0.17
C LEU A 141 24.47 1.56 0.33
N MET A 142 24.74 0.82 -0.76
CA MET A 142 25.07 -0.61 -0.76
C MET A 142 26.54 -0.90 -0.36
N SER A 143 27.20 0.02 0.33
CA SER A 143 28.57 -0.17 0.84
C SER A 143 28.61 -0.71 2.28
N SER A 144 27.48 -0.69 2.98
CA SER A 144 27.35 -1.13 4.37
C SER A 144 25.97 -1.75 4.60
N PHE A 145 25.90 -2.79 5.42
CA PHE A 145 24.66 -3.52 5.73
C PHE A 145 24.53 -3.79 7.24
N PRO A 146 23.31 -3.96 7.77
CA PRO A 146 22.03 -3.82 7.07
C PRO A 146 21.73 -2.37 6.67
N ARG A 147 20.95 -2.16 5.60
CA ARG A 147 20.54 -0.83 5.15
C ARG A 147 19.03 -0.74 5.02
N THR A 148 18.43 0.20 5.73
CA THR A 148 16.98 0.42 5.73
C THR A 148 16.59 1.67 4.93
N PHE A 149 15.56 1.53 4.11
CA PHE A 149 14.84 2.60 3.43
C PHE A 149 13.47 2.73 4.12
N TYR A 150 13.28 3.83 4.85
CA TYR A 150 12.13 4.01 5.72
C TYR A 150 10.93 4.61 4.98
N ALA A 151 9.71 4.26 5.38
CA ALA A 151 8.47 4.90 4.93
C ALA A 151 8.30 4.92 3.40
N GLN A 152 8.48 3.77 2.76
CA GLN A 152 8.37 3.64 1.31
C GLN A 152 6.99 3.11 0.90
N ASP A 153 6.38 3.76 -0.09
CA ASP A 153 5.19 3.22 -0.75
C ASP A 153 5.58 2.30 -1.90
N PHE A 154 5.40 1.01 -1.67
CA PHE A 154 5.68 -0.04 -2.64
C PHE A 154 4.43 -0.51 -3.39
N TYR A 155 3.24 -0.07 -3.00
CA TYR A 155 1.99 -0.54 -3.59
C TYR A 155 1.95 -0.38 -5.12
N PRO A 156 2.49 0.71 -5.73
CA PRO A 156 2.56 0.83 -7.19
C PRO A 156 3.58 -0.09 -7.89
N LYS A 157 4.47 -0.74 -7.13
CA LYS A 157 5.65 -1.46 -7.63
C LYS A 157 5.85 -2.85 -6.99
N ILE A 158 4.81 -3.44 -6.40
CA ILE A 158 4.90 -4.72 -5.67
C ILE A 158 5.51 -5.85 -6.52
N GLU A 159 5.28 -5.84 -7.83
CA GLU A 159 5.77 -6.88 -8.76
C GLU A 159 7.29 -6.92 -8.85
N VAL A 160 7.96 -5.82 -8.52
CA VAL A 160 9.42 -5.75 -8.46
C VAL A 160 9.97 -6.66 -7.36
N PHE A 161 9.23 -6.89 -6.27
CA PHE A 161 9.64 -7.84 -5.23
C PHE A 161 9.65 -9.28 -5.73
N ALA A 162 8.69 -9.68 -6.56
CA ALA A 162 8.72 -10.98 -7.22
C ALA A 162 9.97 -11.13 -8.13
N GLU A 163 10.40 -10.06 -8.84
CA GLU A 163 11.67 -10.06 -9.57
C GLU A 163 12.90 -10.19 -8.63
N ILE A 164 12.87 -9.54 -7.46
CA ILE A 164 13.94 -9.63 -6.47
C ILE A 164 14.05 -11.07 -5.95
N ASP A 165 12.92 -11.67 -5.57
CA ASP A 165 12.86 -13.03 -5.05
C ASP A 165 13.31 -14.06 -6.09
N ALA A 166 12.81 -13.94 -7.33
CA ALA A 166 13.16 -14.86 -8.42
C ALA A 166 14.64 -14.80 -8.79
N THR A 167 15.28 -13.63 -8.66
CA THR A 167 16.70 -13.47 -8.98
C THR A 167 17.62 -13.78 -7.80
N GLY A 168 17.10 -13.75 -6.57
CA GLY A 168 17.87 -13.94 -5.35
C GLY A 168 19.03 -12.94 -5.21
N CYS A 169 18.93 -11.75 -5.81
CA CYS A 169 20.04 -10.79 -5.92
C CYS A 169 20.43 -10.14 -4.57
N CYS A 170 19.50 -10.14 -3.61
CA CYS A 170 19.72 -9.71 -2.25
C CYS A 170 18.78 -10.44 -1.28
N LYS A 171 19.12 -10.40 0.01
CA LYS A 171 18.20 -10.75 1.09
C LYS A 171 17.66 -9.46 1.68
N TYR A 172 16.35 -9.39 1.91
CA TYR A 172 15.71 -8.23 2.49
C TYR A 172 14.67 -8.63 3.55
N ALA A 173 14.25 -7.63 4.32
CA ALA A 173 13.09 -7.71 5.21
C ALA A 173 12.20 -6.50 4.94
N LEU A 174 10.89 -6.74 4.86
CA LEU A 174 9.87 -5.70 4.85
C LEU A 174 9.19 -5.66 6.21
N ARG A 175 8.93 -4.44 6.70
CA ARG A 175 8.15 -4.20 7.91
C ARG A 175 7.16 -3.09 7.62
N GLU A 176 5.96 -3.16 8.17
CA GLU A 176 5.05 -2.03 8.11
C GLU A 176 5.69 -0.81 8.79
N HIS A 177 5.65 0.34 8.13
CA HIS A 177 6.08 1.58 8.73
C HIS A 177 4.99 2.06 9.70
N PRO A 178 5.31 2.38 10.96
CA PRO A 178 4.34 2.93 11.89
C PRO A 178 3.75 4.24 11.35
N THR A 179 2.43 4.35 11.35
CA THR A 179 1.77 5.65 11.17
C THR A 179 1.91 6.42 12.48
N GLU A 180 2.73 7.48 12.49
CA GLU A 180 2.84 8.46 13.60
C GLU A 180 1.54 9.25 13.81
#